data_AF-A0A1U9ZQH0-F1
#
_entry.id   AF-A0A1U9ZQH0-F1
#
_cell.length_a   1.000
_cell.length_b   1.000
_cell.length_c   1.000
_cell.angle_alpha   90.00
_cell.angle_beta   90.00
_cell.angle_gamma   90.00
#
_symmetry.space_group_name_H-M   'P 1'
#
loop_
_entity.id
_entity.type
_entity.pdbx_description
1 polymer ?
#
loop_
_entity_poly.entity_id
_entity_poly.type
_entity_poly.pdbx_seq_one_letter_code
_entity_poly.pdbx_strand_id
1 'polypeptide(L)'
;MSGLPSVRAVMLMVIAVLVVTAAAGGIVVIMDGDLLSSAQEPVRGRPRATQQATPRQSPAPRLDQLVPNAEPVKDFGAGGPGVTSTPARVLAIAPGSVPKETRLKLAALKHVQKVTIVDAGAVKVSGTGLNLLAVDPSAFRSWTPQPVADQPAVWSALARGELVADTGATRRFGMILGAMYQVDGGPRLRVAATASLGLTGVDGLVSAELGRKLGFAQGVAVLLHGKEGRIGASGVRRLLGKGAQVVVLDAAARKAKQQQPAQQQPEQVSVGRPSSYLELYKAAATRCPGLSWTVLAAIGQVESGHGRNNGPSSAGALGPMQFMPATWKHYGVDGDGDGKKDIWSPYDAVPGAANYLCANKAGQGGERLRKAIWFYNHSWDYVNKVMGIAEAYAKTYA
;
A
#
# COMPACT_ATOMS: atom_id res chain seq x y z
N MET A 1 -43.84 -8.24 11.77
CA MET A 1 -43.58 -9.43 10.92
C MET A 1 -42.72 -8.94 9.77
N SER A 2 -41.40 -9.02 9.87
CA SER A 2 -40.55 -10.18 9.57
C SER A 2 -40.00 -10.07 8.14
N GLY A 3 -38.69 -9.85 8.03
CA GLY A 3 -37.95 -9.83 6.78
C GLY A 3 -36.45 -9.73 7.02
N LEU A 4 -35.92 -10.58 7.91
CA LEU A 4 -34.48 -10.74 8.14
C LEU A 4 -33.79 -11.17 6.83
N PRO A 5 -32.62 -10.62 6.47
CA PRO A 5 -31.83 -11.15 5.36
C PRO A 5 -31.33 -12.56 5.72
N SER A 6 -31.50 -13.46 4.76
CA SER A 6 -31.36 -14.91 4.93
C SER A 6 -29.97 -15.36 5.39
N VAL A 7 -29.97 -16.38 6.25
CA VAL A 7 -28.85 -17.14 6.84
C VAL A 7 -27.91 -17.78 5.79
N ARG A 8 -28.20 -17.65 4.49
CA ARG A 8 -27.40 -18.22 3.39
C ARG A 8 -26.08 -17.49 3.12
N ALA A 9 -25.93 -16.22 3.49
CA ALA A 9 -24.67 -15.49 3.29
C ALA A 9 -23.56 -15.89 4.28
N VAL A 10 -23.90 -16.52 5.41
CA VAL A 10 -22.94 -16.93 6.45
C VAL A 10 -22.41 -18.36 6.22
N MET A 11 -23.00 -19.13 5.29
CA MET A 11 -22.72 -20.57 5.12
C MET A 11 -21.78 -20.91 3.95
N LEU A 12 -21.30 -19.92 3.18
CA LEU A 12 -20.36 -20.14 2.06
C LEU A 12 -18.87 -20.05 2.47
N MET A 13 -18.57 -20.17 3.76
CA MET A 13 -17.21 -20.35 4.29
C MET A 13 -16.89 -21.84 4.57
N VAL A 14 -17.60 -22.76 3.92
CA VAL A 14 -17.38 -24.21 4.01
C VAL A 14 -17.07 -24.74 2.62
N ILE A 15 -15.96 -25.48 2.52
CA ILE A 15 -15.39 -26.19 1.36
C ILE A 15 -14.46 -25.36 0.47
N ALA A 16 -13.18 -25.32 0.87
CA ALA A 16 -12.06 -25.39 -0.06
C ALA A 16 -10.93 -26.20 0.58
N VAL A 17 -11.17 -27.51 0.69
CA VAL A 17 -10.12 -28.54 0.88
C VAL A 17 -10.32 -29.57 -0.24
N LEU A 18 -9.34 -29.62 -1.15
CA LEU A 18 -9.02 -30.70 -2.09
C LEU A 18 -10.15 -31.32 -2.93
N VAL A 19 -10.27 -30.92 -4.20
CA VAL A 19 -10.31 -31.84 -5.36
C VAL A 19 -9.67 -31.14 -6.57
N VAL A 20 -8.63 -31.77 -7.12
CA VAL A 20 -8.07 -31.52 -8.45
C VAL A 20 -8.89 -32.33 -9.45
N THR A 21 -9.56 -31.68 -10.41
CA THR A 21 -9.91 -32.30 -11.71
C THR A 21 -10.18 -31.24 -12.78
N ALA A 22 -9.35 -31.33 -13.81
CA ALA A 22 -9.45 -30.97 -15.22
C ALA A 22 -10.71 -30.31 -15.83
N ALA A 23 -10.40 -29.31 -16.67
CA ALA A 23 -10.87 -29.11 -18.04
C ALA A 23 -12.14 -28.30 -18.35
N ALA A 24 -11.92 -27.37 -19.29
CA ALA A 24 -12.75 -27.02 -20.46
C ALA A 24 -13.62 -25.76 -20.41
N GLY A 25 -13.37 -24.90 -21.40
CA GLY A 25 -14.41 -24.26 -22.21
C GLY A 25 -14.81 -22.85 -21.81
N GLY A 26 -14.28 -21.86 -22.53
CA GLY A 26 -14.79 -20.49 -22.49
C GLY A 26 -16.10 -20.33 -23.26
N ILE A 27 -16.72 -19.15 -23.14
CA ILE A 27 -17.53 -18.48 -24.17
C ILE A 27 -17.36 -16.98 -23.93
N VAL A 28 -16.89 -16.29 -24.97
CA VAL A 28 -16.89 -14.84 -25.13
C VAL A 28 -18.22 -14.48 -25.81
N VAL A 29 -18.95 -13.51 -25.26
CA VAL A 29 -20.06 -12.87 -25.96
C VAL A 29 -19.70 -11.40 -26.14
N ILE A 30 -19.37 -11.05 -27.39
CA ILE A 30 -19.26 -9.70 -27.89
C ILE A 30 -20.65 -9.31 -28.39
N MET A 31 -21.17 -8.16 -27.96
CA MET A 31 -22.24 -7.47 -28.66
C MET A 31 -21.80 -6.02 -28.90
N ASP A 32 -21.51 -5.76 -30.17
CA ASP A 32 -21.42 -4.45 -30.81
C ASP A 32 -22.74 -3.66 -30.73
N GLY A 33 -22.64 -2.35 -30.91
CA GLY A 33 -23.74 -1.58 -31.51
C GLY A 33 -23.89 -0.16 -31.01
N ASP A 34 -23.21 0.77 -31.68
CA ASP A 34 -23.54 2.18 -31.98
C ASP A 34 -24.75 2.84 -31.30
N LEU A 35 -24.56 4.10 -30.86
CA LEU A 35 -25.11 5.27 -31.58
C LEU A 35 -24.76 6.58 -30.87
N LEU A 36 -24.06 7.44 -31.61
CA LEU A 36 -23.95 8.88 -31.39
C LEU A 36 -25.33 9.54 -31.44
N SER A 37 -25.59 10.50 -30.55
CA SER A 37 -26.47 11.62 -30.89
C SER A 37 -26.04 12.87 -30.13
N SER A 38 -25.41 13.76 -30.88
CA SER A 38 -25.18 15.16 -30.58
C SER A 38 -26.48 15.94 -30.76
N ALA A 39 -26.84 16.76 -29.77
CA ALA A 39 -27.82 17.83 -29.97
C ALA A 39 -27.27 19.12 -29.33
N GLN A 40 -26.78 20.00 -30.20
CA GLN A 40 -26.57 21.42 -29.93
C GLN A 40 -27.93 22.12 -29.80
N GLU A 41 -28.05 22.99 -28.80
CA GLU A 41 -29.10 24.01 -28.74
C GLU A 41 -28.53 25.44 -28.77
N PRO A 42 -29.32 26.42 -29.25
CA PRO A 42 -28.82 27.60 -29.93
C PRO A 42 -28.65 28.84 -29.04
N VAL A 43 -27.74 29.70 -29.48
CA VAL A 43 -27.45 31.03 -28.93
C VAL A 43 -28.60 32.01 -29.24
N ARG A 44 -29.14 32.67 -28.21
CA ARG A 44 -29.89 33.94 -28.35
C ARG A 44 -29.60 34.90 -27.20
N GLY A 45 -29.26 36.14 -27.57
CA GLY A 45 -29.64 37.35 -26.84
C GLY A 45 -28.57 38.00 -25.96
N ARG A 46 -27.86 38.98 -26.51
CA ARG A 46 -27.22 40.06 -25.73
C ARG A 46 -28.21 41.19 -25.51
N PRO A 47 -28.36 41.70 -24.28
CA PRO A 47 -28.65 43.12 -24.06
C PRO A 47 -27.48 43.87 -23.42
N ARG A 48 -27.58 45.19 -23.57
CA ARG A 48 -26.61 46.28 -23.42
C ARG A 48 -26.09 46.49 -22.00
N ALA A 49 -24.91 47.11 -21.95
CA ALA A 49 -24.12 47.43 -20.77
C ALA A 49 -24.83 48.32 -19.74
N THR A 50 -24.86 47.84 -18.50
CA THR A 50 -25.02 48.64 -17.29
C THR A 50 -23.68 48.60 -16.56
N GLN A 51 -23.06 49.77 -16.34
CA GLN A 51 -21.85 49.88 -15.51
C GLN A 51 -22.18 49.44 -14.08
N GLN A 52 -21.83 48.21 -13.73
CA GLN A 52 -21.83 47.72 -12.36
C GLN A 52 -20.41 47.86 -11.81
N ALA A 53 -20.32 48.50 -10.65
CA ALA A 53 -19.11 48.70 -9.89
C ALA A 53 -18.31 47.39 -9.75
N THR A 54 -17.02 47.48 -10.04
CA THR A 54 -16.05 46.39 -9.89
C THR A 54 -16.19 45.77 -8.50
N PRO A 55 -16.50 44.47 -8.36
CA PRO A 55 -16.35 43.81 -7.07
C PRO A 55 -14.88 43.92 -6.69
N ARG A 56 -14.57 44.44 -5.50
CA ARG A 56 -13.23 44.29 -4.93
C ARG A 56 -12.91 42.81 -4.98
N GLN A 57 -11.98 42.43 -5.86
CA GLN A 57 -11.41 41.10 -5.87
C GLN A 57 -10.88 40.87 -4.46
N SER A 58 -11.49 39.92 -3.73
CA SER A 58 -10.86 39.35 -2.56
C SER A 58 -9.43 38.95 -2.96
N PRO A 59 -8.40 39.24 -2.15
CA PRO A 59 -7.05 38.85 -2.48
C PRO A 59 -7.06 37.37 -2.84
N ALA A 60 -6.49 37.01 -3.98
CA ALA A 60 -6.21 35.61 -4.28
C ALA A 60 -5.52 35.02 -3.04
N PRO A 61 -5.92 33.83 -2.56
CA PRO A 61 -5.26 33.21 -1.42
C PRO A 61 -3.76 33.20 -1.71
N ARG A 62 -2.95 33.70 -0.77
CA ARG A 62 -1.52 33.76 -0.96
C ARG A 62 -1.00 32.34 -1.26
N LEU A 63 -0.11 32.21 -2.25
CA LEU A 63 0.41 30.91 -2.72
C LEU A 63 1.16 30.11 -1.65
N ASP A 64 1.49 30.71 -0.50
CA ASP A 64 2.04 30.07 0.69
C ASP A 64 0.98 29.30 1.51
N GLN A 65 -0.31 29.52 1.25
CA GLN A 65 -1.45 28.85 1.92
C GLN A 65 -2.11 27.76 1.07
N LEU A 66 -1.67 27.57 -0.18
CA LEU A 66 -2.16 26.54 -1.11
C LEU A 66 -1.35 25.25 -1.04
N VAL A 67 -0.71 24.96 0.08
CA VAL A 67 -0.47 23.56 0.43
C VAL A 67 -1.86 23.01 0.73
N PRO A 68 -2.44 22.10 -0.07
CA PRO A 68 -3.47 21.26 0.50
C PRO A 68 -2.77 20.63 1.70
N ASN A 69 -3.27 20.92 2.89
CA ASN A 69 -3.20 19.98 3.99
C ASN A 69 -3.98 18.74 3.52
N ALA A 70 -3.49 18.03 2.49
CA ALA A 70 -3.43 16.61 2.62
C ALA A 70 -2.75 16.45 3.96
N GLU A 71 -3.51 15.99 4.97
CA GLU A 71 -2.91 15.61 6.23
C GLU A 71 -1.59 14.95 5.88
N PRO A 72 -0.48 15.28 6.58
CA PRO A 72 0.76 14.54 6.42
C PRO A 72 0.31 13.10 6.32
N VAL A 73 0.57 12.46 5.17
CA VAL A 73 0.48 11.01 4.99
C VAL A 73 1.09 10.53 6.29
N LYS A 74 0.23 10.12 7.24
CA LYS A 74 0.67 9.93 8.62
C LYS A 74 1.87 9.04 8.47
N ASP A 75 2.97 9.35 9.14
CA ASP A 75 4.13 8.47 9.14
C ASP A 75 3.60 7.03 9.34
N PHE A 76 3.53 6.24 8.25
CA PHE A 76 2.61 5.08 8.17
C PHE A 76 3.29 3.85 8.77
N GLY A 77 3.92 4.08 9.92
CA GLY A 77 4.93 3.25 10.51
C GLY A 77 6.23 3.44 9.75
N ALA A 78 7.23 4.03 10.40
CA ALA A 78 8.62 3.92 10.00
C ALA A 78 8.89 2.48 9.55
N GLY A 79 8.98 2.26 8.25
CA GLY A 79 9.54 1.05 7.68
C GLY A 79 11.05 1.18 7.81
N GLY A 80 11.69 0.24 8.49
CA GLY A 80 13.13 0.28 8.74
C GLY A 80 13.53 -0.44 10.03
N PRO A 81 14.78 -0.88 10.16
CA PRO A 81 15.23 -1.73 11.26
C PRO A 81 14.87 -1.17 12.64
N GLY A 82 14.51 -2.04 13.58
CA GLY A 82 14.24 -1.66 14.98
C GLY A 82 12.89 -2.09 15.57
N VAL A 83 12.07 -2.83 14.83
CA VAL A 83 10.86 -3.46 15.39
C VAL A 83 11.19 -4.87 15.86
N THR A 84 10.93 -5.16 17.14
CA THR A 84 11.01 -6.51 17.67
C THR A 84 9.85 -7.34 17.14
N SER A 85 10.13 -8.33 16.31
CA SER A 85 9.11 -9.25 15.80
C SER A 85 8.49 -10.09 16.94
N THR A 86 7.17 -10.10 16.96
CA THR A 86 6.29 -10.86 17.86
C THR A 86 5.29 -11.66 17.02
N PRO A 87 5.76 -12.65 16.23
CA PRO A 87 4.92 -13.33 15.26
C PRO A 87 3.78 -14.07 15.96
N ALA A 88 2.64 -14.16 15.28
CA ALA A 88 1.48 -14.85 15.82
C ALA A 88 1.77 -16.35 16.03
N ARG A 89 1.27 -16.90 17.13
CA ARG A 89 1.31 -18.34 17.44
C ARG A 89 -0.05 -18.99 17.26
N VAL A 90 -1.12 -18.21 17.38
CA VAL A 90 -2.49 -18.64 17.10
C VAL A 90 -3.14 -17.58 16.21
N LEU A 91 -3.80 -18.05 15.15
CA LEU A 91 -4.74 -17.28 14.36
C LEU A 91 -6.13 -17.87 14.59
N ALA A 92 -7.11 -17.03 14.88
CA ALA A 92 -8.50 -17.45 15.01
C ALA A 92 -9.44 -16.50 14.26
N ILE A 93 -10.46 -17.08 13.62
CA ILE A 93 -11.53 -16.31 12.96
C ILE A 93 -12.80 -16.51 13.77
N ALA A 94 -13.30 -15.43 14.34
CA ALA A 94 -14.56 -15.40 15.06
C ALA A 94 -15.75 -15.33 14.09
N PRO A 95 -16.92 -15.88 14.46
CA PRO A 95 -18.13 -15.82 13.62
C PRO A 95 -18.73 -14.41 13.49
N GLY A 96 -18.25 -13.45 14.27
CA GLY A 96 -18.67 -12.06 14.27
C GLY A 96 -17.66 -11.18 14.99
N SER A 97 -17.92 -9.87 15.04
CA SER A 97 -16.97 -8.92 15.63
C SER A 97 -16.68 -9.24 17.10
N VAL A 98 -15.40 -9.25 17.48
CA VAL A 98 -14.97 -9.63 18.82
C VAL A 98 -15.20 -8.48 19.82
N PRO A 99 -16.08 -8.66 20.84
CA PRO A 99 -16.36 -7.61 21.82
C PRO A 99 -15.15 -7.28 22.69
N LYS A 100 -15.06 -6.03 23.17
CA LYS A 100 -13.94 -5.53 24.00
C LYS A 100 -13.62 -6.43 25.19
N GLU A 101 -14.65 -6.90 25.90
CA GLU A 101 -14.50 -7.80 27.04
C GLU A 101 -13.84 -9.14 26.66
N THR A 102 -14.22 -9.70 25.52
CA THR A 102 -13.60 -10.93 24.99
C THR A 102 -12.13 -10.69 24.67
N ARG A 103 -11.75 -9.51 24.16
CA ARG A 103 -10.34 -9.15 23.92
C ARG A 103 -9.53 -9.16 25.20
N LEU A 104 -10.07 -8.58 26.27
CA LEU A 104 -9.41 -8.55 27.58
C LEU A 104 -9.25 -9.97 28.15
N LYS A 105 -10.27 -10.81 28.03
CA LYS A 105 -10.22 -12.23 28.44
C LYS A 105 -9.19 -13.03 27.62
N LEU A 106 -9.09 -12.76 26.32
CA LEU A 106 -8.07 -13.37 25.45
C LEU A 106 -6.66 -12.97 25.86
N ALA A 107 -6.44 -11.69 26.20
CA ALA A 107 -5.15 -11.19 26.67
C ALA A 107 -4.75 -11.77 28.04
N ALA A 108 -5.74 -12.11 28.88
CA ALA A 108 -5.52 -12.76 30.17
C ALA A 108 -5.30 -14.28 30.10
N LEU A 109 -5.39 -14.90 28.91
CA LEU A 109 -5.14 -16.33 28.77
C LEU A 109 -3.69 -16.67 29.14
N LYS A 110 -3.51 -17.80 29.82
CA LYS A 110 -2.19 -18.30 30.21
C LYS A 110 -1.26 -18.38 28.99
N HIS A 111 -0.05 -17.86 29.15
CA HIS A 111 1.00 -17.82 28.13
C HIS A 111 0.76 -16.87 26.94
N VAL A 112 -0.36 -16.15 26.90
CA VAL A 112 -0.56 -15.04 25.96
C VAL A 112 0.19 -13.82 26.48
N GLN A 113 0.94 -13.15 25.60
CA GLN A 113 1.69 -11.93 25.91
C GLN A 113 1.13 -10.73 25.14
N LYS A 114 0.55 -10.97 23.97
CA LYS A 114 0.04 -9.92 23.10
C LYS A 114 -1.13 -10.45 22.28
N VAL A 115 -2.11 -9.58 22.05
CA VAL A 115 -3.31 -9.85 21.26
C VAL A 115 -3.52 -8.71 20.29
N THR A 116 -3.85 -9.03 19.04
CA THR A 116 -4.43 -8.06 18.11
C THR A 116 -5.67 -8.63 17.46
N ILE A 117 -6.57 -7.75 17.07
CA ILE A 117 -7.79 -8.08 16.34
C ILE A 117 -7.84 -7.19 15.11
N VAL A 118 -8.05 -7.80 13.96
CA VAL A 118 -8.04 -7.16 12.65
C VAL A 118 -9.26 -7.57 11.84
N ASP A 119 -9.49 -6.83 10.77
CA ASP A 119 -10.56 -7.10 9.82
C ASP A 119 -10.11 -8.22 8.88
N ALA A 120 -11.05 -9.02 8.39
CA ALA A 120 -10.74 -10.12 7.47
C ALA A 120 -11.86 -10.32 6.45
N GLY A 121 -11.48 -10.78 5.26
CA GLY A 121 -12.41 -11.05 4.19
C GLY A 121 -11.80 -11.93 3.12
N ALA A 122 -12.67 -12.58 2.35
CA ALA A 122 -12.28 -13.28 1.14
C ALA A 122 -12.61 -12.40 -0.06
N VAL A 123 -11.63 -12.19 -0.95
CA VAL A 123 -11.85 -11.53 -2.24
C VAL A 123 -11.71 -12.55 -3.35
N LYS A 124 -12.41 -12.32 -4.46
CA LYS A 124 -12.16 -13.06 -5.69
C LYS A 124 -11.39 -12.17 -6.66
N VAL A 125 -10.35 -12.75 -7.23
CA VAL A 125 -9.48 -12.13 -8.22
C VAL A 125 -9.41 -13.06 -9.40
N SER A 126 -9.99 -12.66 -10.54
CA SER A 126 -10.04 -13.49 -11.75
C SER A 126 -10.56 -14.91 -11.48
N GLY A 127 -11.62 -15.02 -10.68
CA GLY A 127 -12.20 -16.30 -10.26
C GLY A 127 -11.46 -17.04 -9.13
N THR A 128 -10.29 -16.57 -8.71
CA THR A 128 -9.49 -17.16 -7.62
C THR A 128 -9.82 -16.49 -6.28
N GLY A 129 -10.23 -17.26 -5.28
CA GLY A 129 -10.48 -16.75 -3.93
C GLY A 129 -9.20 -16.57 -3.12
N LEU A 130 -9.00 -15.38 -2.53
CA LEU A 130 -7.90 -15.04 -1.64
C LEU A 130 -8.45 -14.66 -0.27
N ASN A 131 -7.93 -15.27 0.80
CA ASN A 131 -8.25 -14.91 2.18
C ASN A 131 -7.29 -13.82 2.65
N LEU A 132 -7.81 -12.61 2.87
CA LEU A 132 -6.99 -11.44 3.19
C LEU A 132 -7.28 -10.94 4.60
N LEU A 133 -6.23 -10.42 5.25
CA LEU A 133 -6.38 -9.60 6.45
C LEU A 133 -6.23 -8.12 6.08
N ALA A 134 -7.09 -7.29 6.64
CA ALA A 134 -7.00 -5.85 6.52
C ALA A 134 -6.44 -5.26 7.82
N VAL A 135 -5.28 -4.63 7.70
CA VAL A 135 -4.44 -4.28 8.86
C VAL A 135 -4.00 -2.83 8.83
N ASP A 136 -3.73 -2.26 10.00
CA ASP A 136 -2.99 -1.02 10.11
C ASP A 136 -1.48 -1.31 9.88
N PRO A 137 -0.83 -0.74 8.86
CA PRO A 137 0.57 -1.07 8.54
C PRO A 137 1.53 -0.82 9.71
N SER A 138 1.31 0.24 10.48
CA SER A 138 2.18 0.62 11.59
C SER A 138 2.05 -0.32 12.78
N ALA A 139 0.81 -0.69 13.13
CA ALA A 139 0.52 -1.55 14.27
C ALA A 139 0.78 -3.03 13.98
N PHE A 140 0.66 -3.45 12.71
CA PHE A 140 0.74 -4.86 12.33
C PHE A 140 2.16 -5.34 12.03
N ARG A 141 3.11 -4.43 11.80
CA ARG A 141 4.52 -4.74 11.46
C ARG A 141 5.15 -5.83 12.32
N SER A 142 5.04 -5.66 13.64
CA SER A 142 5.56 -6.58 14.66
C SER A 142 4.90 -7.98 14.67
N TRP A 143 3.85 -8.23 13.90
CA TRP A 143 3.17 -9.53 13.85
C TRP A 143 3.67 -10.45 12.73
N THR A 144 4.60 -9.96 11.91
CA THR A 144 5.22 -10.71 10.81
C THR A 144 6.65 -11.14 11.16
N PRO A 145 7.22 -12.16 10.49
CA PRO A 145 8.63 -12.55 10.66
C PRO A 145 9.59 -11.38 10.49
N GLN A 146 10.73 -11.42 11.17
CA GLN A 146 11.70 -10.32 11.20
C GLN A 146 12.11 -9.80 9.80
N PRO A 147 12.38 -10.65 8.78
CA PRO A 147 12.71 -10.16 7.44
C PRO A 147 11.60 -9.34 6.78
N VAL A 148 10.34 -9.69 7.02
CA VAL A 148 9.17 -8.95 6.52
C VAL A 148 8.96 -7.68 7.32
N ALA A 149 9.08 -7.78 8.65
CA ALA A 149 8.99 -6.65 9.54
C ALA A 149 10.01 -5.60 9.14
N ASP A 150 11.27 -5.96 8.91
CA ASP A 150 12.34 -5.00 8.58
C ASP A 150 12.24 -4.37 7.19
N GLN A 151 11.40 -4.87 6.28
CA GLN A 151 11.29 -4.37 4.90
C GLN A 151 10.37 -3.15 4.76
N PRO A 152 10.90 -1.91 4.55
CA PRO A 152 10.07 -0.70 4.51
C PRO A 152 9.07 -0.68 3.36
N ALA A 153 9.47 -1.22 2.22
CA ALA A 153 8.69 -1.16 1.00
C ALA A 153 7.43 -2.04 1.04
N VAL A 154 7.42 -3.12 1.84
CA VAL A 154 6.22 -3.94 2.12
C VAL A 154 5.16 -3.09 2.83
N TRP A 155 5.56 -2.37 3.88
CA TRP A 155 4.63 -1.58 4.69
C TRP A 155 4.16 -0.32 3.95
N SER A 156 5.05 0.29 3.17
CA SER A 156 4.68 1.40 2.29
C SER A 156 3.69 0.96 1.19
N ALA A 157 3.83 -0.25 0.64
CA ALA A 157 2.87 -0.80 -0.31
C ALA A 157 1.48 -0.99 0.31
N LEU A 158 1.40 -1.57 1.52
CA LEU A 158 0.13 -1.68 2.24
C LEU A 158 -0.49 -0.30 2.48
N ALA A 159 0.31 0.69 2.93
CA ALA A 159 -0.16 2.05 3.16
C ALA A 159 -0.73 2.71 1.90
N ARG A 160 -0.22 2.37 0.71
CA ARG A 160 -0.76 2.83 -0.59
C ARG A 160 -2.03 2.09 -1.03
N GLY A 161 -2.53 1.14 -0.25
CA GLY A 161 -3.68 0.31 -0.63
C GLY A 161 -3.33 -0.77 -1.65
N GLU A 162 -2.06 -1.18 -1.72
CA GLU A 162 -1.63 -2.30 -2.56
C GLU A 162 -1.64 -3.62 -1.76
N LEU A 163 -1.70 -4.74 -2.47
CA LEU A 163 -1.70 -6.08 -1.89
C LEU A 163 -0.27 -6.54 -1.61
N VAL A 164 -0.04 -7.02 -0.39
CA VAL A 164 1.13 -7.84 -0.04
C VAL A 164 0.69 -9.29 0.01
N ALA A 165 1.06 -10.07 -1.00
CA ALA A 165 0.67 -11.47 -1.11
C ALA A 165 1.61 -12.38 -0.31
N ASP A 166 1.08 -13.46 0.26
CA ASP A 166 1.91 -14.51 0.85
C ASP A 166 2.67 -15.25 -0.26
N THR A 167 3.96 -15.54 -0.06
CA THR A 167 4.78 -16.25 -1.07
C THR A 167 4.17 -17.60 -1.47
N GLY A 168 3.54 -18.31 -0.54
CA GLY A 168 2.81 -19.56 -0.82
C GLY A 168 1.59 -19.33 -1.70
N ALA A 169 0.81 -18.29 -1.41
CA ALA A 169 -0.35 -17.91 -2.23
C ALA A 169 0.06 -17.47 -3.64
N THR A 170 1.10 -16.64 -3.77
CA THR A 170 1.64 -16.21 -5.07
C THR A 170 2.02 -17.41 -5.94
N ARG A 171 2.76 -18.39 -5.38
CA ARG A 171 3.12 -19.62 -6.11
C ARG A 171 1.91 -20.48 -6.46
N ARG A 172 1.00 -20.67 -5.51
CA ARG A 172 -0.21 -21.49 -5.70
C ARG A 172 -1.13 -20.94 -6.80
N PHE A 173 -1.22 -19.62 -6.91
CA PHE A 173 -2.16 -18.95 -7.80
C PHE A 173 -1.49 -18.28 -9.01
N GLY A 174 -0.17 -18.45 -9.20
CA GLY A 174 0.58 -17.85 -10.32
C GLY A 174 0.51 -16.32 -10.34
N MET A 175 0.48 -15.68 -9.17
CA MET A 175 0.40 -14.22 -9.11
C MET A 175 1.74 -13.59 -9.53
N ILE A 176 1.67 -12.52 -10.30
CA ILE A 176 2.81 -11.80 -10.86
C ILE A 176 3.03 -10.55 -10.03
N LEU A 177 4.25 -10.42 -9.49
CA LEU A 177 4.66 -9.26 -8.74
C LEU A 177 4.63 -8.00 -9.62
N GLY A 178 4.02 -6.93 -9.11
CA GLY A 178 3.79 -5.66 -9.79
C GLY A 178 2.54 -5.63 -10.67
N ALA A 179 1.90 -6.77 -10.95
CA ALA A 179 0.72 -6.84 -11.80
C ALA A 179 -0.56 -6.37 -11.09
N MET A 180 -1.50 -5.87 -11.90
CA MET A 180 -2.80 -5.36 -11.46
C MET A 180 -3.89 -6.40 -11.69
N TYR A 181 -4.56 -6.78 -10.61
CA TYR A 181 -5.59 -7.80 -10.57
C TYR A 181 -6.96 -7.20 -10.31
N GLN A 182 -7.95 -7.52 -11.12
CA GLN A 182 -9.32 -7.06 -10.91
C GLN A 182 -9.97 -7.86 -9.77
N VAL A 183 -10.45 -7.18 -8.73
CA VAL A 183 -11.30 -7.79 -7.71
C VAL A 183 -12.74 -7.81 -8.20
N ASP A 184 -13.42 -8.93 -8.01
CA ASP A 184 -14.84 -9.07 -8.35
C ASP A 184 -15.67 -8.03 -7.58
N GLY A 185 -16.36 -7.15 -8.31
CA GLY A 185 -17.15 -6.06 -7.71
C GLY A 185 -16.33 -4.99 -6.98
N GLY A 186 -15.01 -4.96 -7.16
CA GLY A 186 -14.10 -4.08 -6.42
C GLY A 186 -13.09 -3.35 -7.32
N PRO A 187 -12.10 -2.67 -6.71
CA PRO A 187 -11.03 -2.00 -7.43
C PRO A 187 -10.02 -3.00 -8.03
N ARG A 188 -9.11 -2.50 -8.87
CA ARG A 188 -7.91 -3.26 -9.23
C ARG A 188 -6.91 -3.22 -8.08
N LEU A 189 -6.41 -4.38 -7.67
CA LEU A 189 -5.39 -4.55 -6.66
C LEU A 189 -4.04 -4.87 -7.30
N ARG A 190 -3.02 -4.10 -6.95
CA ARG A 190 -1.65 -4.38 -7.35
C ARG A 190 -1.00 -5.36 -6.37
N VAL A 191 -0.38 -6.43 -6.85
CA VAL A 191 0.50 -7.27 -6.01
C VAL A 191 1.83 -6.53 -5.88
N ALA A 192 1.97 -5.68 -4.88
CA ALA A 192 3.13 -4.81 -4.74
C ALA A 192 4.29 -5.46 -3.97
N ALA A 193 4.02 -6.49 -3.17
CA ALA A 193 5.07 -7.31 -2.58
C ALA A 193 4.59 -8.75 -2.42
N THR A 194 5.55 -9.65 -2.36
CA THR A 194 5.38 -11.04 -1.94
C THR A 194 6.28 -11.28 -0.75
N ALA A 195 5.74 -11.86 0.31
CA ALA A 195 6.47 -12.07 1.56
C ALA A 195 5.94 -13.31 2.28
N SER A 196 6.80 -14.01 3.02
CA SER A 196 6.35 -15.12 3.87
C SER A 196 5.75 -14.56 5.15
N LEU A 197 4.42 -14.50 5.24
CA LEU A 197 3.74 -13.76 6.32
C LEU A 197 3.74 -14.49 7.66
N GLY A 198 4.01 -15.80 7.67
CA GLY A 198 3.93 -16.64 8.87
C GLY A 198 2.49 -16.90 9.35
N LEU A 199 1.50 -16.58 8.53
CA LEU A 199 0.07 -16.70 8.85
C LEU A 199 -0.57 -17.76 7.96
N THR A 200 -0.51 -19.03 8.39
CA THR A 200 -1.09 -20.14 7.62
C THR A 200 -2.58 -19.92 7.36
N GLY A 201 -2.98 -20.01 6.09
CA GLY A 201 -4.37 -19.80 5.65
C GLY A 201 -4.70 -18.34 5.29
N VAL A 202 -3.75 -17.42 5.42
CA VAL A 202 -3.86 -16.03 4.94
C VAL A 202 -3.06 -15.91 3.66
N ASP A 203 -3.73 -15.48 2.59
CA ASP A 203 -3.17 -15.35 1.24
C ASP A 203 -2.52 -13.98 1.00
N GLY A 204 -2.79 -13.00 1.87
CA GLY A 204 -2.18 -11.68 1.78
C GLY A 204 -2.71 -10.67 2.80
N LEU A 205 -2.11 -9.49 2.78
CA LEU A 205 -2.48 -8.34 3.59
C LEU A 205 -2.90 -7.18 2.68
N VAL A 206 -3.86 -6.39 3.15
CA VAL A 206 -4.26 -5.08 2.60
C VAL A 206 -4.36 -4.07 3.74
N SER A 207 -4.45 -2.77 3.43
CA SER A 207 -4.70 -1.76 4.47
C SER A 207 -6.10 -1.90 5.09
N ALA A 208 -6.23 -1.48 6.34
CA ALA A 208 -7.52 -1.37 7.03
C ALA A 208 -8.51 -0.47 6.27
N GLU A 209 -8.05 0.57 5.58
CA GLU A 209 -8.90 1.40 4.73
C GLU A 209 -9.42 0.63 3.51
N LEU A 210 -8.54 -0.06 2.79
CA LEU A 210 -8.94 -0.86 1.63
C LEU A 210 -9.86 -2.01 2.05
N GLY A 211 -9.58 -2.69 3.17
CA GLY A 211 -10.47 -3.72 3.71
C GLY A 211 -11.88 -3.22 3.97
N ARG A 212 -12.05 -2.02 4.52
CA ARG A 212 -13.37 -1.39 4.70
C ARG A 212 -14.05 -1.11 3.36
N LYS A 213 -13.31 -0.61 2.35
CA LYS A 213 -13.83 -0.40 0.98
C LYS A 213 -14.25 -1.70 0.30
N LEU A 214 -13.57 -2.81 0.61
CA LEU A 214 -13.88 -4.16 0.12
C LEU A 214 -14.97 -4.86 0.95
N GLY A 215 -15.51 -4.23 1.99
CA GLY A 215 -16.56 -4.80 2.82
C GLY A 215 -16.10 -5.94 3.75
N PHE A 216 -14.83 -5.93 4.18
CA PHE A 216 -14.31 -6.95 5.10
C PHE A 216 -15.06 -6.93 6.43
N ALA A 217 -15.20 -8.12 7.03
CA ALA A 217 -15.86 -8.26 8.31
C ALA A 217 -14.99 -7.65 9.42
N GLN A 218 -15.58 -6.74 10.19
CA GLN A 218 -14.83 -5.92 11.14
C GLN A 218 -14.50 -6.66 12.44
N GLY A 219 -13.22 -6.66 12.79
CA GLY A 219 -12.71 -7.20 14.05
C GLY A 219 -13.01 -8.67 14.29
N VAL A 220 -12.93 -9.50 13.24
CA VAL A 220 -13.23 -10.95 13.31
C VAL A 220 -11.98 -11.82 13.41
N ALA A 221 -10.82 -11.35 12.93
CA ALA A 221 -9.58 -12.11 12.97
C ALA A 221 -8.78 -11.76 14.22
N VAL A 222 -8.46 -12.77 15.03
CA VAL A 222 -7.72 -12.66 16.30
C VAL A 222 -6.35 -13.31 16.13
N LEU A 223 -5.31 -12.56 16.44
CA LEU A 223 -3.94 -13.06 16.46
C LEU A 223 -3.41 -13.00 17.90
N LEU A 224 -2.82 -14.10 18.36
CA LEU A 224 -2.24 -14.23 19.69
C LEU A 224 -0.76 -14.55 19.59
N HIS A 225 0.05 -13.76 20.29
CA HIS A 225 1.47 -14.02 20.48
C HIS A 225 1.75 -14.39 21.95
N GLY A 226 2.74 -15.25 22.15
CA GLY A 226 3.09 -15.79 23.46
C GLY A 226 4.09 -16.94 23.36
N LYS A 227 4.17 -17.76 24.41
CA LYS A 227 5.11 -18.89 24.47
C LYS A 227 4.75 -19.95 23.43
N GLU A 228 5.73 -20.34 22.61
CA GLU A 228 5.58 -21.30 21.50
C GLU A 228 4.92 -22.61 21.96
N GLY A 229 3.89 -23.05 21.23
CA GLY A 229 3.17 -24.30 21.53
C GLY A 229 2.40 -24.34 22.87
N ARG A 230 2.29 -23.22 23.59
CA ARG A 230 1.68 -23.18 24.94
C ARG A 230 0.32 -22.48 25.00
N ILE A 231 -0.09 -21.79 23.95
CA ILE A 231 -1.41 -21.15 23.87
C ILE A 231 -2.46 -22.21 23.53
N GLY A 232 -3.40 -22.46 24.45
CA GLY A 232 -4.40 -23.52 24.30
C GLY A 232 -5.55 -23.13 23.36
N ALA A 233 -5.67 -23.80 22.21
CA ALA A 233 -6.72 -23.54 21.22
C ALA A 233 -8.15 -23.67 21.79
N SER A 234 -8.39 -24.60 22.71
CA SER A 234 -9.69 -24.79 23.36
C SER A 234 -10.11 -23.58 24.20
N GLY A 235 -9.15 -22.91 24.85
CA GLY A 235 -9.41 -21.69 25.61
C GLY A 235 -9.84 -20.53 24.71
N VAL A 236 -9.16 -20.38 23.58
CA VAL A 236 -9.49 -19.38 22.54
C VAL A 236 -10.88 -19.67 21.97
N ARG A 237 -11.16 -20.92 21.57
CA ARG A 237 -12.46 -21.32 21.00
C ARG A 237 -13.61 -21.10 21.97
N ARG A 238 -13.42 -21.37 23.26
CA ARG A 238 -14.44 -21.13 24.29
C ARG A 238 -14.78 -19.65 24.43
N LEU A 239 -13.80 -18.76 24.31
CA LEU A 239 -14.01 -17.31 24.40
C LEU A 239 -14.63 -16.72 23.11
N LEU A 240 -14.29 -17.26 21.94
CA LEU A 240 -14.78 -16.78 20.64
C LEU A 240 -16.12 -17.41 20.20
N GLY A 241 -16.53 -18.53 20.81
CA GLY A 241 -17.77 -19.23 20.52
C GLY A 241 -17.62 -20.43 19.58
N LYS A 242 -18.69 -21.24 19.46
CA LYS A 242 -18.67 -22.54 18.77
C LYS A 242 -18.32 -22.46 17.28
N GLY A 243 -18.65 -21.35 16.62
CA GLY A 243 -18.33 -21.10 15.21
C GLY A 243 -16.90 -20.63 14.93
N ALA A 244 -16.08 -20.43 15.97
CA ALA A 244 -14.73 -19.92 15.78
C ALA A 244 -13.79 -20.97 15.19
N GLN A 245 -13.07 -20.58 14.14
CA GLN A 245 -11.98 -21.36 13.56
C GLN A 245 -10.69 -20.96 14.28
N VAL A 246 -9.91 -21.93 14.76
CA VAL A 246 -8.68 -21.67 15.52
C VAL A 246 -7.55 -22.52 14.95
N VAL A 247 -6.48 -21.87 14.51
CA VAL A 247 -5.28 -22.47 13.94
C VAL A 247 -4.10 -22.18 14.86
N VAL A 248 -3.43 -23.24 15.31
CA VAL A 248 -2.14 -23.13 16.02
C VAL A 248 -1.03 -23.12 14.97
N LEU A 249 -0.42 -21.96 14.77
CA LEU A 249 0.47 -21.69 13.64
C LEU A 249 1.76 -22.51 13.71
N ASP A 250 2.33 -22.69 14.91
CA ASP A 250 3.54 -23.50 15.10
C ASP A 250 3.32 -24.96 14.69
N ALA A 251 2.16 -25.52 15.05
CA ALA A 251 1.82 -26.90 14.72
C ALA A 251 1.51 -27.07 13.23
N ALA A 252 0.83 -26.07 12.63
CA ALA A 252 0.56 -26.04 11.20
C ALA A 252 1.86 -25.97 10.37
N ALA A 253 2.81 -25.11 10.79
CA ALA A 253 4.11 -24.98 10.15
C ALA A 253 4.94 -26.27 10.24
N ARG A 254 4.92 -26.97 11.39
CA ARG A 254 5.60 -28.27 11.55
C ARG A 254 5.01 -29.35 10.62
N LYS A 255 3.67 -29.42 10.52
CA LYS A 255 2.99 -30.35 9.60
C LYS A 255 3.34 -30.05 8.14
N ALA A 256 3.33 -28.77 7.74
CA ALA A 256 3.70 -28.36 6.40
C ALA A 256 5.15 -28.78 6.03
N LYS A 257 6.10 -28.61 6.97
CA LYS A 257 7.50 -29.06 6.79
C LYS A 257 7.66 -30.58 6.68
N GLN A 258 6.75 -31.37 7.26
CA GLN A 258 6.80 -32.84 7.18
C GLN A 258 6.20 -33.38 5.87
N GLN A 259 5.25 -32.67 5.26
CA GLN A 259 4.52 -33.10 4.05
C GLN A 259 5.18 -32.68 2.73
N GLN A 260 6.11 -31.73 2.76
CA GLN A 260 7.00 -31.41 1.65
C GLN A 260 8.41 -31.15 2.19
N PRO A 261 9.44 -31.91 1.78
CA PRO A 261 10.82 -31.50 1.98
C PRO A 261 11.12 -30.35 1.01
N ALA A 262 10.67 -29.14 1.36
CA ALA A 262 11.01 -27.96 0.60
C ALA A 262 12.49 -27.64 0.84
N GLN A 263 13.25 -27.52 -0.25
CA GLN A 263 14.49 -26.75 -0.27
C GLN A 263 14.26 -25.47 0.53
N GLN A 264 15.03 -25.27 1.61
CA GLN A 264 14.97 -24.09 2.44
C GLN A 264 15.42 -22.89 1.62
N GLN A 265 14.53 -22.35 0.79
CA GLN A 265 14.71 -21.01 0.27
C GLN A 265 14.48 -20.05 1.45
N PRO A 266 15.36 -19.06 1.65
CA PRO A 266 15.20 -18.08 2.71
C PRO A 266 13.81 -17.42 2.61
N GLU A 267 13.30 -16.87 3.71
CA GLU A 267 12.07 -16.05 3.71
C GLU A 267 12.26 -14.88 2.71
N GLN A 268 11.92 -15.11 1.44
CA GLN A 268 12.17 -14.19 0.35
C GLN A 268 11.05 -13.16 0.32
N VAL A 269 11.42 -11.93 0.64
CA VAL A 269 10.57 -10.76 0.41
C VAL A 269 10.93 -10.21 -0.96
N SER A 270 10.00 -10.25 -1.91
CA SER A 270 10.17 -9.62 -3.22
C SER A 270 9.19 -8.47 -3.35
N VAL A 271 9.69 -7.27 -3.62
CA VAL A 271 8.85 -6.07 -3.80
C VAL A 271 8.80 -5.72 -5.28
N GLY A 272 7.59 -5.46 -5.77
CA GLY A 272 7.32 -5.17 -7.16
C GLY A 272 7.76 -3.76 -7.49
N ARG A 273 8.59 -3.64 -8.53
CA ARG A 273 9.05 -2.35 -9.03
C ARG A 273 7.84 -1.51 -9.46
N PRO A 274 7.74 -0.23 -9.05
CA PRO A 274 6.78 0.73 -9.61
C PRO A 274 6.70 0.63 -11.14
N SER A 275 5.50 0.46 -11.69
CA SER A 275 5.28 0.29 -13.13
C SER A 275 5.23 1.62 -13.89
N SER A 276 5.25 2.75 -13.17
CA SER A 276 5.28 4.09 -13.75
C SER A 276 6.06 5.06 -12.85
N TYR A 277 6.51 6.19 -13.42
CA TYR A 277 7.11 7.27 -12.65
C TYR A 277 6.15 7.87 -11.62
N LEU A 278 4.85 7.94 -11.91
CA LEU A 278 3.85 8.41 -10.95
C LEU A 278 3.85 7.55 -9.68
N GLU A 279 3.76 6.23 -9.85
CA GLU A 279 3.82 5.28 -8.73
C GLU A 279 5.16 5.35 -8.00
N LEU A 280 6.25 5.54 -8.74
CA LEU A 280 7.58 5.67 -8.17
C LEU A 280 7.74 6.95 -7.33
N TYR A 281 7.23 8.09 -7.78
CA TYR A 281 7.25 9.34 -7.00
C TYR A 281 6.39 9.22 -5.73
N LYS A 282 5.19 8.64 -5.84
CA LYS A 282 4.33 8.37 -4.68
C LYS A 282 5.02 7.47 -3.67
N ALA A 283 5.67 6.39 -4.13
CA ALA A 283 6.40 5.48 -3.28
C ALA A 283 7.66 6.11 -2.66
N ALA A 284 8.41 6.92 -3.41
CA ALA A 284 9.63 7.56 -2.90
C ALA A 284 9.34 8.66 -1.88
N ALA A 285 8.23 9.40 -2.03
CA ALA A 285 7.85 10.48 -1.12
C ALA A 285 7.68 10.01 0.33
N THR A 286 7.25 8.76 0.55
CA THR A 286 7.04 8.20 1.90
C THR A 286 8.35 8.10 2.70
N ARG A 287 9.52 8.21 2.07
CA ARG A 287 10.82 8.30 2.75
C ARG A 287 11.01 9.62 3.51
N CYS A 288 10.19 10.64 3.25
CA CYS A 288 10.22 11.93 3.91
C CYS A 288 8.81 12.31 4.41
N PRO A 289 8.49 12.09 5.69
CA PRO A 289 7.20 12.50 6.26
C PRO A 289 6.93 13.99 5.97
N GLY A 290 5.78 14.28 5.37
CA GLY A 290 5.36 15.63 4.97
C GLY A 290 5.84 16.13 3.60
N LEU A 291 6.68 15.36 2.88
CA LEU A 291 7.03 15.69 1.49
C LEU A 291 5.93 15.21 0.52
N SER A 292 5.39 16.12 -0.29
CA SER A 292 4.46 15.75 -1.35
C SER A 292 5.15 15.03 -2.50
N TRP A 293 4.54 13.95 -3.01
CA TRP A 293 4.99 13.27 -4.22
C TRP A 293 4.99 14.18 -5.45
N THR A 294 4.13 15.20 -5.47
CA THR A 294 4.06 16.17 -6.58
C THR A 294 5.32 17.03 -6.69
N VAL A 295 6.01 17.29 -5.56
CA VAL A 295 7.31 17.99 -5.56
C VAL A 295 8.38 17.12 -6.21
N LEU A 296 8.44 15.83 -5.86
CA LEU A 296 9.37 14.89 -6.50
C LEU A 296 9.10 14.74 -8.00
N ALA A 297 7.82 14.64 -8.37
CA ALA A 297 7.41 14.59 -9.76
C ALA A 297 7.81 15.87 -10.51
N ALA A 298 7.60 17.05 -9.92
CA ALA A 298 7.97 18.32 -10.51
C ALA A 298 9.49 18.45 -10.73
N ILE A 299 10.31 18.05 -9.75
CA ILE A 299 11.77 18.00 -9.92
C ILE A 299 12.12 17.06 -11.07
N GLY A 300 11.62 15.81 -11.07
CA GLY A 300 11.93 14.87 -12.14
C GLY A 300 11.45 15.31 -13.53
N GLN A 301 10.35 16.07 -13.62
CA GLN A 301 9.92 16.71 -14.86
C GLN A 301 10.89 17.80 -15.32
N VAL A 302 11.35 18.66 -14.41
CA VAL A 302 12.28 19.75 -14.72
C VAL A 302 13.67 19.23 -15.08
N GLU A 303 14.14 18.20 -14.37
CA GLU A 303 15.48 17.65 -14.54
C GLU A 303 15.62 16.83 -15.83
N SER A 304 14.66 15.94 -16.12
CA SER A 304 14.81 14.95 -17.20
C SER A 304 13.54 14.68 -18.01
N GLY A 305 12.44 15.39 -17.72
CA GLY A 305 11.13 15.08 -18.30
C GLY A 305 10.62 13.69 -17.90
N HIS A 306 10.85 13.29 -16.64
CA HIS A 306 10.57 11.94 -16.10
C HIS A 306 11.35 10.83 -16.81
N GLY A 307 12.65 11.00 -16.93
CA GLY A 307 13.50 9.97 -17.51
C GLY A 307 13.72 10.05 -19.02
N ARG A 308 13.13 11.03 -19.70
CA ARG A 308 13.22 11.20 -21.16
C ARG A 308 14.60 11.69 -21.61
N ASN A 309 15.29 12.44 -20.76
CA ASN A 309 16.67 12.87 -20.98
C ASN A 309 17.46 12.78 -19.67
N ASN A 310 18.22 11.70 -19.50
CA ASN A 310 18.96 11.41 -18.26
C ASN A 310 20.40 11.94 -18.27
N GLY A 311 20.76 12.73 -19.28
CA GLY A 311 22.11 13.23 -19.42
C GLY A 311 23.12 12.17 -19.89
N PRO A 312 24.43 12.36 -19.59
CA PRO A 312 24.97 13.41 -18.72
C PRO A 312 24.65 14.82 -19.23
N SER A 313 24.39 15.76 -18.32
CA SER A 313 24.32 17.18 -18.69
C SER A 313 25.72 17.73 -18.98
N SER A 314 25.79 18.93 -19.57
CA SER A 314 27.06 19.66 -19.76
C SER A 314 27.80 19.94 -18.44
N ALA A 315 27.08 19.99 -17.32
CA ALA A 315 27.64 20.15 -15.98
C ALA A 315 28.03 18.81 -15.30
N GLY A 316 27.79 17.67 -15.96
CA GLY A 316 28.12 16.34 -15.43
C GLY A 316 27.05 15.74 -14.50
N ALA A 317 25.83 16.28 -14.50
CA ALA A 317 24.71 15.71 -13.76
C ALA A 317 24.13 14.49 -14.48
N LEU A 318 23.80 13.43 -13.74
CA LEU A 318 23.48 12.10 -14.27
C LEU A 318 22.11 11.60 -13.82
N GLY A 319 21.48 10.81 -14.68
CA GLY A 319 20.30 10.02 -14.35
C GLY A 319 19.00 10.83 -14.35
N PRO A 320 17.87 10.18 -14.06
CA PRO A 320 16.55 10.79 -14.21
C PRO A 320 16.24 11.87 -13.18
N MET A 321 17.07 12.02 -12.15
CA MET A 321 17.00 13.13 -11.18
C MET A 321 18.21 14.06 -11.27
N GLN A 322 19.04 13.93 -12.32
CA GLN A 322 20.18 14.81 -12.61
C GLN A 322 21.09 15.05 -11.38
N PHE A 323 21.51 13.97 -10.73
CA PHE A 323 22.41 14.05 -9.60
C PHE A 323 23.84 14.36 -10.04
N MET A 324 24.51 15.25 -9.32
CA MET A 324 25.97 15.33 -9.36
C MET A 324 26.57 14.08 -8.68
N PRO A 325 27.65 13.48 -9.21
CA PRO A 325 28.27 12.29 -8.63
C PRO A 325 28.65 12.43 -7.14
N ALA A 326 29.10 13.63 -6.72
CA ALA A 326 29.41 13.91 -5.32
C ALA A 326 28.15 13.88 -4.43
N THR A 327 27.05 14.47 -4.88
CA THR A 327 25.76 14.41 -4.19
C THR A 327 25.25 12.96 -4.11
N TRP A 328 25.34 12.20 -5.21
CA TRP A 328 24.96 10.79 -5.23
C TRP A 328 25.71 9.95 -4.20
N LYS A 329 27.01 10.20 -4.01
CA LYS A 329 27.82 9.49 -3.01
C LYS A 329 27.26 9.62 -1.59
N HIS A 330 26.62 10.74 -1.26
CA HIS A 330 26.07 11.00 0.08
C HIS A 330 24.60 10.60 0.21
N TYR A 331 23.80 10.79 -0.83
CA TYR A 331 22.34 10.68 -0.75
C TYR A 331 21.75 9.53 -1.56
N GLY A 332 22.54 8.89 -2.42
CA GLY A 332 22.14 7.73 -3.21
C GLY A 332 21.73 6.56 -2.33
N VAL A 333 20.62 5.94 -2.68
CA VAL A 333 20.04 4.80 -1.96
C VAL A 333 19.76 3.68 -2.95
N ASP A 334 19.84 2.45 -2.46
CA ASP A 334 19.28 1.29 -3.15
C ASP A 334 17.77 1.36 -2.89
N GLY A 335 17.05 1.79 -3.91
CA GLY A 335 15.67 2.22 -3.80
C GLY A 335 14.69 1.06 -3.94
N ASP A 336 15.04 0.05 -4.75
CA ASP A 336 14.26 -1.17 -4.99
C ASP A 336 14.84 -2.44 -4.35
N GLY A 337 16.00 -2.35 -3.70
CA GLY A 337 16.59 -3.43 -2.90
C GLY A 337 17.33 -4.48 -3.73
N ASP A 338 17.80 -4.13 -4.93
CA ASP A 338 18.51 -5.06 -5.83
C ASP A 338 19.99 -5.26 -5.47
N GLY A 339 20.47 -4.57 -4.43
CA GLY A 339 21.84 -4.62 -3.92
C GLY A 339 22.78 -3.61 -4.56
N LYS A 340 22.30 -2.74 -5.45
CA LYS A 340 23.09 -1.71 -6.13
C LYS A 340 22.52 -0.31 -5.89
N LYS A 341 23.40 0.70 -5.97
CA LYS A 341 23.02 2.12 -5.95
C LYS A 341 23.34 2.73 -7.30
N ASP A 342 22.46 2.52 -8.27
CA ASP A 342 22.64 2.96 -9.64
C ASP A 342 22.00 4.33 -9.89
N ILE A 343 22.83 5.35 -10.11
CA ILE A 343 22.41 6.72 -10.40
C ILE A 343 21.53 6.82 -11.66
N TRP A 344 21.66 5.87 -12.60
CA TRP A 344 20.88 5.82 -13.84
C TRP A 344 19.54 5.11 -13.66
N SER A 345 19.42 4.27 -12.63
CA SER A 345 18.18 3.59 -12.30
C SER A 345 17.18 4.59 -11.74
N PRO A 346 15.98 4.77 -12.35
CA PRO A 346 14.95 5.60 -11.75
C PRO A 346 14.55 5.08 -10.37
N TYR A 347 14.59 3.77 -10.19
CA TYR A 347 14.23 3.10 -8.94
C TYR A 347 15.16 3.45 -7.79
N ASP A 348 16.37 3.94 -8.06
CA ASP A 348 17.31 4.44 -7.04
C ASP A 348 17.36 5.96 -7.03
N ALA A 349 17.40 6.59 -8.20
CA ALA A 349 17.52 8.03 -8.36
C ALA A 349 16.34 8.78 -7.75
N VAL A 350 15.11 8.31 -7.94
CA VAL A 350 13.91 8.98 -7.41
C VAL A 350 13.86 8.86 -5.87
N PRO A 351 14.05 7.68 -5.25
CA PRO A 351 14.26 7.56 -3.80
C PRO A 351 15.46 8.36 -3.27
N GLY A 352 16.55 8.45 -4.03
CA GLY A 352 17.71 9.28 -3.68
C GLY A 352 17.36 10.77 -3.60
N ALA A 353 16.53 11.27 -4.52
CA ALA A 353 16.03 12.64 -4.48
C ALA A 353 15.12 12.89 -3.27
N ALA A 354 14.26 11.95 -2.93
CA ALA A 354 13.46 12.02 -1.70
C ALA A 354 14.34 12.05 -0.44
N ASN A 355 15.38 11.22 -0.40
CA ASN A 355 16.36 11.20 0.69
C ASN A 355 17.12 12.54 0.82
N TYR A 356 17.57 13.10 -0.31
CA TYR A 356 18.22 14.41 -0.35
C TYR A 356 17.34 15.54 0.19
N LEU A 357 16.08 15.62 -0.27
CA LEU A 357 15.13 16.64 0.18
C LEU A 357 14.80 16.46 1.67
N CYS A 358 14.67 15.22 2.13
CA CYS A 358 14.44 14.91 3.55
C CYS A 358 15.57 15.40 4.45
N ALA A 359 16.82 15.14 4.06
CA ALA A 359 17.99 15.61 4.78
C ALA A 359 17.99 17.14 4.91
N ASN A 360 17.48 17.84 3.89
CA ASN A 360 17.31 19.28 3.85
C ASN A 360 15.99 19.80 4.45
N LYS A 361 15.27 18.97 5.22
CA LYS A 361 14.05 19.31 5.97
C LYS A 361 12.84 19.67 5.09
N ALA A 362 12.77 19.16 3.86
CA ALA A 362 11.65 19.44 2.95
C ALA A 362 10.29 19.00 3.52
N GLY A 363 10.24 17.93 4.30
CA GLY A 363 9.02 17.41 4.94
C GLY A 363 8.35 18.37 5.93
N GLN A 364 9.03 19.43 6.37
CA GLN A 364 8.45 20.46 7.24
C GLN A 364 7.59 21.48 6.48
N GLY A 365 7.54 21.41 5.14
CA GLY A 365 6.75 22.33 4.33
C GLY A 365 7.26 23.77 4.33
N GLY A 366 6.43 24.69 3.84
CA GLY A 366 6.68 26.14 3.87
C GLY A 366 8.06 26.55 3.34
N GLU A 367 8.73 27.46 4.06
CA GLU A 367 10.07 27.94 3.69
C GLU A 367 11.13 26.84 3.69
N ARG A 368 11.00 25.83 4.56
CA ARG A 368 11.95 24.71 4.62
C ARG A 368 11.91 23.87 3.36
N LEU A 369 10.70 23.62 2.82
CA LEU A 369 10.53 22.99 1.52
C LEU A 369 11.17 23.80 0.40
N ARG A 370 10.86 25.10 0.31
CA ARG A 370 11.42 25.98 -0.72
C ARG A 370 12.95 26.04 -0.66
N LYS A 371 13.52 26.10 0.55
CA LYS A 371 14.97 26.09 0.77
C LYS A 371 15.60 24.75 0.44
N ALA A 372 14.93 23.62 0.69
CA ALA A 372 15.41 22.30 0.27
C ALA A 372 15.47 22.16 -1.25
N ILE A 373 14.48 22.70 -1.97
CA ILE A 373 14.47 22.76 -3.44
C ILE A 373 15.59 23.69 -3.94
N TRP A 374 15.84 24.81 -3.25
CA TRP A 374 16.96 25.70 -3.57
C TRP A 374 18.33 25.02 -3.36
N PHE A 375 18.48 24.16 -2.34
CA PHE A 375 19.71 23.39 -2.21
C PHE A 375 19.90 22.40 -3.36
N TYR A 376 18.80 21.86 -3.91
CA TYR A 376 18.82 21.00 -5.09
C TYR A 376 19.39 21.74 -6.30
N ASN A 377 18.94 22.98 -6.53
CA ASN A 377 19.45 23.89 -7.54
C ASN A 377 19.35 25.33 -7.01
N HIS A 378 20.50 26.03 -6.91
CA HIS A 378 20.66 27.31 -6.21
C HIS A 378 20.06 28.50 -6.99
N SER A 379 18.84 28.34 -7.49
CA SER A 379 18.09 29.31 -8.27
C SER A 379 16.66 29.43 -7.74
N TRP A 380 16.25 30.65 -7.37
CA TRP A 380 14.88 30.90 -6.95
C TRP A 380 13.87 30.76 -8.10
N ASP A 381 14.29 30.98 -9.34
CA ASP A 381 13.45 30.72 -10.53
C ASP A 381 13.18 29.22 -10.69
N TYR A 382 14.18 28.39 -10.44
CA TYR A 382 14.01 26.94 -10.38
C TYR A 382 13.01 26.54 -9.29
N VAL A 383 13.14 27.09 -8.09
CA VAL A 383 12.20 26.83 -6.98
C VAL A 383 10.78 27.19 -7.39
N ASN A 384 10.56 28.37 -7.98
CA ASN A 384 9.24 28.82 -8.41
C ASN A 384 8.67 27.91 -9.50
N LYS A 385 9.50 27.48 -10.47
CA LYS A 385 9.11 26.55 -11.53
C LYS A 385 8.68 25.19 -10.97
N VAL A 386 9.48 24.61 -10.08
CA VAL A 386 9.16 23.33 -9.43
C VAL A 386 7.87 23.43 -8.63
N MET A 387 7.69 24.49 -7.83
CA MET A 387 6.47 24.67 -7.03
C MET A 387 5.22 24.85 -7.91
N GLY A 388 5.31 25.60 -9.01
CA GLY A 388 4.19 25.77 -9.95
C GLY A 388 3.79 24.46 -10.63
N ILE A 389 4.76 23.64 -11.07
CA ILE A 389 4.49 22.32 -11.65
C ILE A 389 3.90 21.37 -10.59
N ALA A 390 4.43 21.38 -9.37
CA ALA A 390 3.94 20.55 -8.28
C ALA A 390 2.47 20.88 -7.93
N GLU A 391 2.09 22.16 -7.98
CA GLU A 391 0.71 22.59 -7.81
C GLU A 391 -0.19 22.12 -8.96
N ALA A 392 0.28 22.20 -10.20
CA ALA A 392 -0.46 21.70 -11.36
C ALA A 392 -0.70 20.18 -11.27
N TYR A 393 0.29 19.41 -10.84
CA TYR A 393 0.12 17.97 -10.58
C TYR A 393 -0.85 17.71 -9.43
N ALA A 394 -0.75 18.47 -8.33
CA ALA A 394 -1.69 18.33 -7.22
C ALA A 394 -3.13 18.56 -7.68
N LYS A 395 -3.41 19.57 -8.52
CA LYS A 395 -4.76 19.83 -9.05
C LYS A 395 -5.26 18.74 -10.00
N THR A 396 -4.37 18.18 -10.82
CA THR A 396 -4.74 17.20 -11.86
C THR A 396 -4.97 15.80 -11.30
N TYR A 397 -4.23 15.45 -10.24
CA TYR A 397 -4.23 14.11 -9.65
C TYR A 397 -4.71 14.10 -8.19
N ALA A 398 -5.52 15.10 -7.80
CA ALA A 398 -6.13 15.24 -6.48
C ALA A 398 -7.10 14.11 -6.15
#